data_AF-A0A6G2D618-F1
#
_entry.id   AF-A0A6G2D618-F1
#
_cell.length_a   1.000
_cell.length_b   1.000
_cell.length_c   1.000
_cell.angle_alpha   90.00
_cell.angle_beta   90.00
_cell.angle_gamma   90.00
#
_symmetry.space_group_name_H-M   'P 1'
#
loop_
_entity.id
_entity.type
_entity.pdbx_description
1 polymer ?
#
loop_
_entity_poly.entity_id
_entity_poly.type
_entity_poly.pdbx_seq_one_letter_code
_entity_poly.pdbx_strand_id
1 'polypeptide(L)'
;TGSGKTEVYLQIIQGALDMGKTAIVLVPEISLTPQMTERFIARFGEQVAILHSGLSNGEKYDEWRKVERGDAQVVVGARSAIFAPLKHLGVIIIDEEHEAS
;
A
#
# COMPACT_ATOMS: atom_id res chain seq x y z
N THR A 1 -2.59 1.70 17.67
CA THR A 1 -3.17 0.72 18.61
C THR A 1 -2.62 -0.67 18.31
N GLY A 2 -2.20 -1.43 19.32
CA GLY A 2 -1.66 -2.79 19.19
C GLY A 2 -2.71 -3.88 19.01
N SER A 3 -3.86 -3.57 18.39
CA SER A 3 -5.01 -4.49 18.27
C SER A 3 -4.87 -5.54 17.17
N GLY A 4 -3.72 -5.62 16.50
CA GLY A 4 -3.46 -6.61 15.44
C GLY A 4 -4.13 -6.33 14.10
N LYS A 5 -4.74 -5.15 13.88
CA LYS A 5 -5.38 -4.79 12.60
C LYS A 5 -4.43 -4.94 11.41
N THR A 6 -3.17 -4.53 11.56
CA THR A 6 -2.15 -4.68 10.52
C THR A 6 -1.99 -6.13 10.08
N GLU A 7 -2.04 -7.09 11.00
CA GLU A 7 -1.96 -8.51 10.64
C GLU A 7 -3.17 -8.93 9.79
N VAL A 8 -4.37 -8.49 10.17
CA VAL A 8 -5.57 -8.73 9.38
C VAL A 8 -5.43 -8.13 7.97
N TYR A 9 -4.84 -6.94 7.84
CA TYR A 9 -4.57 -6.33 6.53
C TYR A 9 -3.62 -7.19 5.70
N LEU A 10 -2.51 -7.65 6.28
CA LEU A 10 -1.55 -8.52 5.61
C LEU A 10 -2.19 -9.84 5.13
N GLN A 11 -3.06 -10.46 5.94
CA GLN A 11 -3.77 -11.69 5.57
C GLN A 11 -4.75 -11.46 4.42
N ILE A 12 -5.52 -10.37 4.46
CA ILE A 12 -6.45 -10.01 3.38
C ILE A 12 -5.70 -9.77 2.06
N ILE A 13 -4.59 -9.03 2.12
CA ILE A 13 -3.74 -8.76 0.96
C ILE A 13 -3.16 -10.06 0.42
N GLN A 14 -2.65 -10.95 1.28
CA GLN A 14 -2.15 -12.24 0.83
C GLN A 14 -3.22 -13.03 0.08
N GLY A 15 -4.45 -13.11 0.62
CA GLY A 15 -5.54 -13.80 -0.06
C GLY A 15 -5.88 -13.19 -1.43
N ALA A 16 -5.77 -11.87 -1.60
CA ALA A 16 -5.93 -11.22 -2.89
C ALA A 16 -4.80 -11.59 -3.87
N LEU A 17 -3.55 -11.58 -3.40
CA LEU A 17 -2.37 -11.95 -4.19
C LEU A 17 -2.43 -13.43 -4.64
N ASP A 18 -2.87 -14.34 -3.76
CA ASP A 18 -3.05 -15.77 -4.07
C ASP A 18 -4.08 -16.01 -5.19
N MET A 19 -5.02 -15.07 -5.37
CA MET A 19 -6.00 -15.08 -6.46
C MET A 19 -5.50 -14.37 -7.74
N GLY A 20 -4.23 -13.95 -7.78
CA GLY A 20 -3.66 -13.17 -8.88
C GLY A 20 -4.21 -11.75 -8.96
N LYS A 21 -4.73 -11.20 -7.85
CA LYS A 21 -5.25 -9.83 -7.76
C LYS A 21 -4.27 -8.92 -7.04
N THR A 22 -4.52 -7.61 -7.08
CA THR A 22 -3.69 -6.59 -6.44
C THR A 22 -4.40 -5.90 -5.27
N ALA A 23 -3.65 -5.13 -4.48
CA ALA A 23 -4.16 -4.48 -3.28
C ALA A 23 -3.69 -3.03 -3.11
N ILE A 24 -4.55 -2.19 -2.54
CA ILE A 24 -4.21 -0.84 -2.07
C ILE A 24 -4.47 -0.76 -0.56
N VAL A 25 -3.52 -0.17 0.18
CA VAL A 25 -3.68 0.21 1.58
C VAL A 25 -3.54 1.72 1.68
N LEU A 26 -4.64 2.39 2.03
CA LEU A 26 -4.68 3.81 2.31
C LEU A 26 -4.59 4.00 3.82
N VAL A 27 -3.60 4.78 4.25
CA VAL A 27 -3.44 5.20 5.64
C VAL A 27 -3.41 6.72 5.74
N PRO A 28 -3.63 7.30 6.93
CA PRO A 28 -3.32 8.69 7.17
C PRO A 28 -1.85 9.00 6.83
N GLU A 29 -1.58 10.15 6.21
CA GLU A 29 -0.22 10.55 5.81
C GLU A 29 0.75 10.51 7.01
N ILE A 30 0.30 10.99 8.17
CA ILE A 30 1.08 11.00 9.42
C ILE A 30 1.34 9.59 10.00
N SER A 31 0.57 8.60 9.57
CA SER A 31 0.62 7.23 10.06
C SER A 31 1.44 6.30 9.17
N LEU A 32 1.89 6.78 8.01
CA LEU A 32 2.83 6.07 7.13
C LEU A 32 4.26 6.09 7.70
N THR A 33 4.40 5.56 8.91
CA THR A 33 5.66 5.46 9.62
C THR A 33 6.57 4.40 8.95
N PRO A 34 7.90 4.53 9.04
CA PRO A 34 8.84 3.51 8.55
C PRO A 34 8.53 2.11 9.10
N GLN A 35 8.14 2.01 10.37
CA GLN A 35 7.78 0.73 10.97
C GLN A 35 6.57 0.07 10.28
N MET A 36 5.59 0.86 9.84
CA MET A 36 4.43 0.34 9.14
C MET A 36 4.84 -0.14 7.74
N THR A 37 5.56 0.67 6.97
CA THR A 37 5.99 0.30 5.61
C THR A 37 6.93 -0.90 5.63
N GLU A 38 7.86 -0.98 6.58
CA GLU A 38 8.75 -2.12 6.80
C GLU A 38 7.99 -3.43 7.02
N ARG A 39 6.82 -3.42 7.67
CA ARG A 39 6.01 -4.63 7.84
C ARG A 39 5.46 -5.14 6.52
N PHE A 40 4.98 -4.26 5.65
CA PHE A 40 4.50 -4.64 4.32
C PHE A 40 5.66 -5.13 3.45
N ILE A 41 6.80 -4.43 3.47
CA ILE A 41 8.01 -4.83 2.74
C ILE A 41 8.54 -6.18 3.25
N ALA A 42 8.59 -6.40 4.56
CA ALA A 42 9.01 -7.68 5.13
C ALA A 42 8.08 -8.84 4.70
N ARG A 43 6.80 -8.58 4.47
CA ARG A 43 5.81 -9.60 4.13
C ARG A 43 5.70 -9.91 2.64
N PHE A 44 5.87 -8.91 1.77
CA PHE A 44 5.64 -9.02 0.32
C PHE A 44 6.87 -8.67 -0.53
N GLY A 45 7.96 -8.21 0.10
CA GLY A 45 9.23 -7.92 -0.55
C GLY A 45 9.10 -6.83 -1.61
N GLU A 46 9.66 -7.11 -2.78
CA GLU A 46 9.68 -6.17 -3.91
C GLU A 46 8.29 -5.92 -4.52
N GLN A 47 7.26 -6.70 -4.17
CA GLN A 47 5.90 -6.51 -4.67
C GLN A 47 5.18 -5.30 -4.05
N VAL A 48 5.81 -4.59 -3.11
CA VAL A 48 5.25 -3.39 -2.47
C VAL A 48 5.75 -2.13 -3.16
N ALA A 49 4.84 -1.20 -3.43
CA ALA A 49 5.16 0.18 -3.75
C ALA A 49 4.66 1.13 -2.66
N ILE A 50 5.47 2.13 -2.31
CA ILE A 50 5.18 3.11 -1.26
C ILE A 50 4.90 4.47 -1.90
N LEU A 51 3.72 5.06 -1.67
CA LEU A 51 3.31 6.32 -2.30
C LEU A 51 2.82 7.35 -1.28
N HIS A 52 3.60 8.41 -1.06
CA HIS A 52 3.23 9.49 -0.13
C HIS A 52 3.95 10.81 -0.43
N SER A 53 3.57 11.88 0.26
CA SER A 53 4.04 13.24 -0.02
C SER A 53 5.55 13.42 0.22
N GLY A 54 6.12 12.66 1.17
CA GLY A 54 7.53 12.75 1.57
C GLY A 54 8.56 12.24 0.56
N LEU A 55 8.12 11.51 -0.48
CA LEU A 55 8.98 11.13 -1.60
C LEU A 55 9.28 12.32 -2.51
N SER A 56 10.52 12.42 -3.00
CA SER A 56 10.86 13.30 -4.11
C SER A 56 10.10 12.94 -5.38
N ASN A 57 10.05 13.84 -6.36
CA ASN A 57 9.36 13.56 -7.62
C ASN A 57 9.98 12.38 -8.40
N GLY A 58 11.31 12.18 -8.29
CA GLY A 58 11.99 11.03 -8.88
C GLY A 58 11.55 9.73 -8.22
N GLU A 59 11.57 9.67 -6.89
CA GLU A 59 11.14 8.48 -6.15
C GLU A 59 9.65 8.16 -6.39
N LYS A 60 8.77 9.19 -6.40
CA LYS A 60 7.36 9.00 -6.77
C LYS A 60 7.22 8.42 -8.17
N TYR A 61 8.02 8.89 -9.13
CA TYR A 61 8.01 8.40 -10.50
C TYR A 61 8.45 6.94 -10.59
N ASP A 62 9.51 6.57 -9.87
CA ASP A 62 10.03 5.20 -9.85
C ASP A 62 9.01 4.21 -9.25
N GLU A 63 8.40 4.58 -8.12
CA GLU A 63 7.35 3.78 -7.47
C GLU A 63 6.10 3.67 -8.35
N TRP A 64 5.69 4.76 -9.01
CA TRP A 64 4.58 4.73 -9.96
C TRP A 64 4.85 3.80 -11.14
N ARG A 65 6.07 3.85 -11.69
CA ARG A 65 6.50 3.01 -12.81
C ARG A 65 6.57 1.54 -12.43
N LYS A 66 6.98 1.24 -11.20
CA LYS A 66 6.97 -0.11 -10.64
C LYS A 66 5.54 -0.69 -10.61
N VAL A 67 4.56 0.11 -10.21
CA VAL A 67 3.13 -0.27 -10.25
C VAL A 67 2.64 -0.44 -11.68
N GLU A 68 2.93 0.51 -12.58
CA GLU A 68 2.51 0.49 -13.99
C GLU A 68 3.01 -0.77 -14.73
N ARG A 69 4.25 -1.18 -14.45
CA ARG A 69 4.89 -2.38 -15.04
C ARG A 69 4.36 -3.69 -14.46
N GLY A 70 3.69 -3.63 -13.31
CA GLY A 70 3.24 -4.82 -12.57
C GLY A 70 4.31 -5.42 -11.65
N ASP A 71 5.45 -4.74 -11.46
CA ASP A 71 6.51 -5.17 -10.54
C ASP A 71 6.05 -5.03 -9.07
N ALA A 72 5.16 -4.07 -8.79
CA ALA A 72 4.45 -3.95 -7.52
C ALA A 72 2.98 -4.34 -7.67
N GLN A 73 2.52 -5.22 -6.78
CA GLN A 73 1.14 -5.73 -6.72
C GLN A 73 0.40 -5.23 -5.47
N VAL A 74 1.12 -4.64 -4.52
CA VAL A 74 0.59 -4.01 -3.31
C VAL A 74 1.05 -2.56 -3.28
N VAL A 75 0.11 -1.63 -3.16
CA VAL A 75 0.41 -0.20 -2.97
C VAL A 75 0.06 0.18 -1.54
N VAL A 76 1.00 0.77 -0.81
CA VAL A 76 0.78 1.32 0.52
C VAL A 76 1.07 2.82 0.47
N GLY A 77 0.13 3.64 0.90
CA GLY A 77 0.32 5.06 0.78
C GLY A 77 -0.74 5.89 1.46
N ALA A 78 -0.58 7.20 1.35
CA ALA A 78 -1.61 8.13 1.77
C ALA A 78 -2.80 8.12 0.80
N ARG A 79 -3.81 8.96 1.04
CA ARG A 79 -5.06 8.99 0.25
C ARG A 79 -4.83 9.12 -1.25
N SER A 80 -3.80 9.85 -1.69
CA SER A 80 -3.47 10.02 -3.12
C SER A 80 -3.04 8.72 -3.80
N ALA A 81 -2.62 7.70 -3.06
CA ALA A 81 -2.25 6.39 -3.59
C ALA A 81 -3.44 5.63 -4.21
N ILE A 82 -4.69 6.08 -3.96
CA ILE A 82 -5.89 5.53 -4.61
C ILE A 82 -5.82 5.59 -6.15
N PHE A 83 -5.03 6.51 -6.69
CA PHE A 83 -4.86 6.68 -8.14
C PHE A 83 -3.79 5.77 -8.74
N ALA A 84 -3.11 4.94 -7.94
CA ALA A 84 -2.07 4.05 -8.43
C ALA A 84 -2.61 3.12 -9.54
N PRO A 85 -1.86 2.92 -10.64
CA PRO A 85 -2.36 2.26 -11.84
C PRO A 85 -2.34 0.72 -11.74
N LEU A 86 -2.81 0.17 -10.62
CA LEU A 86 -2.88 -1.27 -10.41
C LEU A 86 -3.91 -1.92 -11.35
N LYS A 87 -3.53 -3.05 -11.93
CA LYS A 87 -4.41 -3.91 -12.71
C LYS A 87 -4.98 -5.02 -11.81
N HIS A 88 -6.15 -5.55 -12.16
CA HIS A 88 -6.79 -6.65 -11.43
C HIS A 88 -6.98 -6.39 -9.92
N LEU A 89 -7.45 -5.18 -9.58
CA LEU A 89 -7.65 -4.78 -8.18
C LEU A 89 -8.60 -5.75 -7.45
N GLY A 90 -8.12 -6.30 -6.34
CA GLY A 90 -8.86 -7.26 -5.51
C GLY A 90 -9.35 -6.67 -4.21
N VAL A 91 -8.58 -5.76 -3.60
CA VAL A 91 -8.95 -5.15 -2.32
C VAL A 91 -8.39 -3.74 -2.17
N ILE A 92 -9.16 -2.88 -1.52
CA ILE A 92 -8.72 -1.59 -0.98
C ILE A 92 -8.99 -1.64 0.52
N ILE A 93 -7.95 -1.36 1.31
CA ILE A 93 -8.04 -1.24 2.76
C ILE A 93 -7.84 0.24 3.09
N ILE A 94 -8.75 0.79 3.88
CA ILE A 94 -8.66 2.17 4.38
C ILE A 94 -8.53 2.10 5.89
N ASP A 95 -7.39 2.53 6.42
CA ASP A 95 -7.19 2.64 7.87
C ASP A 95 -7.66 4.02 8.36
N GLU A 96 -8.25 4.05 9.55
CA GLU A 96 -8.74 5.26 10.21
C GLU A 96 -9.64 6.17 9.32
N GLU A 97 -10.67 5.59 8.69
CA GLU A 97 -11.65 6.29 7.82
C GLU A 97 -12.32 7.51 8.50
N HIS A 98 -12.31 7.55 9.83
CA HIS A 98 -12.94 8.61 10.61
C HIS A 98 -12.17 9.95 10.62
N GLU A 99 -10.96 10.04 10.08
CA GLU A 99 -10.25 11.32 9.91
C GLU A 99 -10.81 12.11 8.72
N ALA A 100 -11.68 13.08 8.98
CA ALA A 100 -12.29 13.90 7.93
C ALA A 100 -11.31 14.93 7.31
N SER A 101 -10.19 15.26 7.96
CA SER A 101 -9.18 16.22 7.48
C SER A 101 -7.89 16.07 8.26
#